data_AF-F7L3L4-F1
#
_entry.id   AF-F7L3L4-F1
#
_cell.length_a   1.000
_cell.length_b   1.000
_cell.length_c   1.000
_cell.angle_alpha   90.00
_cell.angle_beta   90.00
_cell.angle_gamma   90.00
#
_symmetry.space_group_name_H-M   'P 1'
#
loop_
_entity.id
_entity.type
_entity.pdbx_description
1 polymer ?
#
loop_
_entity_poly.entity_id
_entity_poly.type
_entity_poly.pdbx_seq_one_letter_code
_entity_poly.pdbx_strand_id
1 'polypeptide(L)'
;MIIELLSDSIMKFNHSMEILKEITKKLSEKENIMLQIYLQNYLFNDFEEITNAELSYIIGDLTQQTINKHTQELEKKGYLIKIKQRPLTYTLSEKITDKL
;
A
#
# COMPACT_ATOMS: atom_id res chain seq x y z
N MET A 1 5.20 2.46 28.25
CA MET A 1 5.27 0.98 28.42
C MET A 1 5.09 0.32 27.05
N ILE A 2 5.68 -0.85 26.76
CA ILE A 2 5.58 -1.48 25.43
C ILE A 2 4.11 -1.68 24.99
N ILE A 3 3.22 -1.97 25.94
CA ILE A 3 1.79 -2.18 25.71
C ILE A 3 1.08 -0.90 25.21
N GLU A 4 1.43 0.27 25.73
CA GLU A 4 0.84 1.55 25.31
C GLU A 4 1.23 1.88 23.87
N LEU A 5 2.52 1.71 23.54
CA LEU A 5 3.03 1.90 22.17
C LEU A 5 2.37 0.97 21.16
N LEU A 6 2.10 -0.28 21.57
CA LEU A 6 1.37 -1.23 20.74
C LEU A 6 -0.10 -0.80 20.55
N SER A 7 -0.76 -0.34 21.61
CA SER A 7 -2.13 0.15 21.57
C SER A 7 -2.28 1.33 20.61
N ASP A 8 -1.37 2.31 20.69
CA ASP A 8 -1.36 3.48 19.82
C ASP A 8 -1.14 3.08 18.36
N SER A 9 -0.24 2.13 18.11
CA SER A 9 0.04 1.60 16.77
C SER A 9 -1.18 0.91 16.15
N ILE A 10 -1.91 0.12 16.95
CA ILE A 10 -3.16 -0.54 16.52
C ILE A 10 -4.22 0.51 16.20
N MET A 11 -4.36 1.54 17.04
CA MET A 11 -5.34 2.61 16.83
C MET A 11 -5.06 3.37 15.52
N LYS A 12 -3.80 3.76 15.29
CA LYS A 12 -3.37 4.42 14.05
C LYS A 12 -3.66 3.57 12.83
N PHE A 13 -3.36 2.27 12.88
CA PHE A 13 -3.62 1.34 11.79
C PHE A 13 -5.10 1.20 11.47
N ASN A 14 -5.93 0.98 12.50
CA ASN A 14 -7.37 0.83 12.31
C ASN A 14 -7.98 2.08 11.68
N HIS A 15 -7.62 3.26 12.18
CA HIS A 15 -8.10 4.53 11.63
C HIS A 15 -7.68 4.71 10.16
N SER A 16 -6.39 4.49 9.88
CA SER A 16 -5.84 4.55 8.51
C SER A 16 -6.54 3.57 7.57
N MET A 17 -6.93 2.41 8.10
CA MET A 17 -7.60 1.39 7.31
C MET A 17 -9.05 1.74 6.95
N GLU A 18 -9.78 2.37 7.87
CA GLU A 18 -11.12 2.89 7.56
C GLU A 18 -11.06 3.95 6.46
N ILE A 19 -10.11 4.88 6.56
CA ILE A 19 -9.87 5.92 5.55
C ILE A 19 -9.58 5.29 4.19
N LEU A 20 -8.67 4.32 4.12
CA LEU A 20 -8.34 3.66 2.86
C LEU A 20 -9.57 2.97 2.25
N LYS A 21 -10.34 2.22 3.04
CA LYS A 21 -11.56 1.53 2.57
C LYS A 21 -12.55 2.48 1.91
N GLU A 22 -12.74 3.67 2.47
CA GLU A 22 -13.64 4.68 1.89
C GLU A 22 -13.12 5.24 0.55
N ILE A 23 -11.82 5.54 0.47
CA ILE A 23 -11.18 6.09 -0.74
C ILE A 23 -11.12 5.05 -1.87
N THR A 24 -11.05 3.77 -1.51
CA THR A 24 -10.85 2.67 -2.45
C THR A 24 -12.09 1.80 -2.68
N LYS A 25 -13.26 2.21 -2.19
CA LYS A 25 -14.53 1.45 -2.29
C LYS A 25 -14.96 1.01 -3.70
N LYS A 26 -14.44 1.67 -4.75
CA LYS A 26 -14.72 1.35 -6.16
C LYS A 26 -13.64 0.48 -6.82
N LEU A 27 -12.55 0.20 -6.12
CA LEU A 27 -11.44 -0.61 -6.63
C LEU A 27 -11.76 -2.10 -6.53
N SER A 28 -11.08 -2.88 -7.36
CA SER A 28 -11.16 -4.34 -7.26
C SER A 28 -10.56 -4.84 -5.95
N GLU A 29 -10.96 -6.03 -5.52
CA GLU A 29 -10.41 -6.68 -4.32
C GLU A 29 -8.88 -6.78 -4.37
N LYS A 30 -8.31 -7.16 -5.51
CA LYS A 30 -6.86 -7.26 -5.69
C LYS A 30 -6.15 -5.91 -5.57
N GLU A 31 -6.72 -4.85 -6.12
CA GLU A 31 -6.19 -3.48 -5.96
C GLU A 31 -6.27 -3.01 -4.50
N ASN A 32 -7.35 -3.33 -3.81
CA ASN A 32 -7.50 -3.03 -2.38
C ASN A 32 -6.46 -3.73 -1.53
N ILE A 33 -6.22 -5.03 -1.76
CA ILE A 33 -5.18 -5.80 -1.06
C ILE A 33 -3.80 -5.18 -1.27
N MET A 34 -3.47 -4.78 -2.50
CA MET A 34 -2.18 -4.12 -2.77
C MET A 34 -2.04 -2.80 -2.01
N LEU A 35 -3.05 -1.94 -2.04
CA LEU A 35 -2.99 -0.67 -1.32
C LEU A 35 -2.93 -0.85 0.20
N GLN A 36 -3.51 -1.92 0.74
CA GLN A 36 -3.37 -2.28 2.16
C GLN A 36 -1.93 -2.64 2.53
N ILE A 37 -1.21 -3.32 1.65
CA ILE A 37 0.21 -3.64 1.87
C ILE A 37 1.05 -2.37 1.82
N TYR A 38 0.82 -1.50 0.83
CA TYR A 38 1.48 -0.20 0.76
C TYR A 38 1.19 0.66 2.00
N LEU A 39 -0.03 0.63 2.54
CA LEU A 39 -0.40 1.33 3.77
C LEU A 39 0.35 0.78 4.99
N GLN A 40 0.40 -0.55 5.15
CA GLN A 40 1.15 -1.17 6.25
C GLN A 40 2.62 -0.77 6.20
N ASN A 41 3.22 -0.82 5.01
CA ASN A 41 4.60 -0.42 4.82
C ASN A 41 4.83 1.06 5.13
N TYR A 42 3.93 1.94 4.69
CA TYR A 42 3.97 3.37 5.00
C TYR A 42 3.89 3.64 6.51
N LEU A 43 3.07 2.88 7.25
CA LEU A 43 2.86 3.10 8.67
C LEU A 43 3.95 2.52 9.56
N PHE A 44 4.59 1.42 9.15
CA PHE A 44 5.39 0.58 10.04
C PHE A 44 6.81 0.29 9.57
N ASN A 45 7.14 0.58 8.31
CA ASN A 45 8.44 0.23 7.74
C ASN A 45 9.27 1.46 7.37
N ASP A 46 9.13 2.57 8.12
CA ASP A 46 9.92 3.81 7.96
C ASP A 46 10.07 4.30 6.50
N PHE A 47 9.02 4.13 5.69
CA PHE A 47 9.00 4.49 4.27
C PHE A 47 10.01 3.73 3.38
N GLU A 48 10.48 2.56 3.81
CA GLU A 48 11.25 1.68 2.93
C GLU A 48 10.45 1.38 1.66
N GLU A 49 11.16 1.35 0.54
CA GLU A 49 10.54 1.16 -0.77
C GLU A 49 10.15 -0.31 -0.98
N ILE A 50 8.90 -0.58 -1.35
CA ILE A 50 8.48 -1.92 -1.79
C ILE A 50 8.58 -2.03 -3.31
N THR A 51 9.42 -2.95 -3.77
CA THR A 51 9.47 -3.32 -5.19
C THR A 51 8.30 -4.22 -5.56
N ASN A 52 7.90 -4.20 -6.82
CA ASN A 52 6.88 -5.13 -7.32
C ASN A 52 7.30 -6.60 -7.23
N ALA A 53 8.61 -6.88 -7.24
CA ALA A 53 9.13 -8.23 -7.03
C ALA A 53 8.80 -8.69 -5.60
N GLU A 54 9.15 -7.90 -4.58
CA GLU A 54 8.81 -8.16 -3.18
C GLU A 54 7.31 -8.25 -2.96
N LEU A 55 6.53 -7.36 -3.58
CA LEU A 55 5.07 -7.39 -3.50
C LEU A 55 4.50 -8.72 -4.03
N SER A 56 5.10 -9.30 -5.08
CA SER A 56 4.69 -10.62 -5.57
C SER A 56 4.98 -11.75 -4.58
N TYR A 57 6.09 -11.66 -3.83
CA TYR A 57 6.40 -12.62 -2.77
C TYR A 57 5.47 -12.46 -1.55
N ILE A 58 5.14 -11.22 -1.16
CA ILE A 58 4.24 -10.93 -0.03
C ILE A 58 2.82 -11.43 -0.33
N ILE A 59 2.33 -11.18 -1.55
CA ILE A 59 0.98 -11.59 -1.95
C ILE A 59 0.93 -13.10 -2.22
N GLY A 60 1.99 -13.68 -2.78
CA GLY A 60 2.16 -15.12 -2.99
C GLY A 60 1.24 -15.78 -4.02
N ASP A 61 0.08 -15.17 -4.32
CA ASP A 61 -0.93 -15.71 -5.25
C ASP A 61 -0.99 -15.00 -6.61
N LEU A 62 -0.17 -13.96 -6.82
CA LEU A 62 -0.09 -13.21 -8.07
C LEU A 62 1.31 -13.27 -8.67
N THR A 63 1.37 -13.46 -9.99
CA THR A 63 2.63 -13.36 -10.74
C THR A 63 3.13 -11.91 -10.76
N GLN A 64 4.44 -11.72 -10.90
CA GLN A 64 5.05 -10.39 -11.04
C GLN A 64 4.46 -9.60 -12.21
N GLN A 65 4.08 -10.26 -13.31
CA GLN A 65 3.41 -9.62 -14.44
C GLN A 65 2.05 -9.04 -14.05
N THR A 66 1.26 -9.80 -13.27
CA THR A 66 -0.03 -9.34 -12.76
C THR A 66 0.13 -8.19 -11.77
N ILE A 67 1.11 -8.27 -10.86
CA ILE A 67 1.47 -7.15 -9.96
C ILE A 67 1.83 -5.89 -10.76
N ASN A 68 2.68 -6.02 -11.78
CA ASN A 68 3.07 -4.90 -12.63
C ASN A 68 1.86 -4.25 -13.31
N LYS A 69 0.91 -5.05 -13.81
CA LYS A 69 -0.33 -4.53 -14.40
C LYS A 69 -1.15 -3.75 -13.37
N HIS A 70 -1.39 -4.31 -12.19
CA HIS A 70 -2.21 -3.65 -11.17
C HIS A 70 -1.58 -2.37 -10.63
N THR A 71 -0.27 -2.37 -10.36
CA THR A 71 0.44 -1.17 -9.88
C THR A 71 0.44 -0.05 -10.91
N GLN A 72 0.56 -0.36 -12.20
CA GLN A 72 0.38 0.62 -13.29
C GLN A 72 -1.05 1.16 -13.38
N GLU A 73 -2.07 0.33 -13.18
CA GLU A 73 -3.46 0.80 -13.15
C GLU A 73 -3.73 1.68 -11.92
N LEU A 74 -3.19 1.32 -10.76
CA LEU A 74 -3.26 2.13 -9.55
C LEU A 74 -2.52 3.47 -9.68
N GLU A 75 -1.38 3.49 -10.40
CA GLU A 75 -0.66 4.71 -10.80
C GLU A 75 -1.55 5.61 -11.67
N LYS A 76 -2.14 5.06 -12.74
CA LYS A 76 -3.07 5.81 -13.62
C LYS A 76 -4.28 6.37 -12.87
N LYS A 77 -4.78 5.64 -11.89
CA LYS A 77 -5.91 6.06 -11.02
C LYS A 77 -5.48 7.05 -9.92
N GLY A 78 -4.19 7.37 -9.84
CA GLY A 78 -3.61 8.33 -8.92
C GLY A 78 -3.58 7.84 -7.47
N TYR A 79 -3.49 6.53 -7.23
CA TYR A 79 -3.34 5.97 -5.88
C TYR A 79 -1.87 5.67 -5.55
N LEU A 80 -1.06 5.34 -6.56
CA LEU A 80 0.37 5.10 -6.43
C LEU A 80 1.19 6.11 -7.22
N ILE A 81 2.40 6.38 -6.75
CA ILE A 81 3.43 7.16 -7.44
C ILE A 81 4.61 6.24 -7.73
N LYS A 82 5.06 6.22 -8.98
CA LYS A 82 6.27 5.47 -9.36
C LYS A 82 7.51 6.21 -8.86
N ILE A 83 8.35 5.52 -8.10
CA ILE A 83 9.62 6.06 -7.61
C ILE A 83 10.78 5.60 -8.51
N LYS A 84 10.78 4.32 -8.91
CA LYS A 84 11.87 3.73 -9.71
C LYS A 84 11.31 2.78 -10.76
N GLN A 85 12.01 2.72 -11.90
CA GLN A 85 11.67 1.82 -13.02
C GLN A 85 12.41 0.48 -12.97
N ARG A 86 13.57 0.42 -12.29
CA ARG A 86 14.40 -0.78 -12.13
C ARG A 86 15.09 -0.83 -10.75
N PRO A 87 14.73 -1.77 -9.86
CA PRO A 87 13.49 -2.57 -9.93
C PRO A 87 12.26 -1.64 -9.96
N LEU A 88 11.13 -2.15 -10.48
CA LEU A 88 9.90 -1.37 -10.57
C LEU A 88 9.32 -1.18 -9.16
N THR A 89 9.22 0.08 -8.73
CA THR A 89 8.94 0.46 -7.35
C THR A 89 7.95 1.61 -7.29
N TYR A 90 7.01 1.51 -6.36
CA TYR A 90 5.94 2.48 -6.14
C TYR A 90 5.81 2.83 -4.66
N THR A 91 5.13 3.95 -4.39
CA THR A 91 4.67 4.35 -3.05
C THR A 91 3.24 4.87 -3.11
N LEU A 92 2.62 5.05 -1.94
CA LEU A 92 1.32 5.72 -1.82
C LEU A 92 1.41 7.17 -2.29
N SER A 93 0.38 7.59 -3.01
CA SER A 93 0.20 9.00 -3.39
C SER A 93 -0.41 9.85 -2.27
N GLU A 94 -0.28 11.16 -2.42
CA GLU A 94 -0.92 12.20 -1.60
C GLU A 94 -2.44 12.05 -1.49
N LYS A 95 -3.08 11.45 -2.51
CA LYS A 95 -4.51 11.11 -2.48
C LYS A 95 -4.90 10.25 -1.26
N ILE A 96 -3.96 9.45 -0.77
CA ILE A 96 -4.10 8.63 0.43
C ILE A 96 -3.38 9.29 1.60
N THR A 97 -2.09 9.64 1.46
CA THR A 97 -1.25 10.03 2.61
C THR A 97 -1.70 11.33 3.29
N ASP A 98 -2.31 12.27 2.57
CA ASP A 98 -2.83 13.53 3.16
C ASP A 98 -4.05 13.32 4.05
N LYS A 99 -4.64 12.11 4.01
CA LYS A 99 -5.85 11.76 4.76
C LYS A 99 -5.55 10.86 5.97
N LEU A 100 -4.32 10.41 6.12
CA LEU A 100 -3.84 9.53 7.20
C LEU A 100 -3.35 10.38 8.39
#